data_AF-A0A2D3LIG8-F1
#
_entry.id   AF-A0A2D3LIG8-F1
#
_cell.length_a   1.000
_cell.length_b   1.000
_cell.length_c   1.000
_cell.angle_alpha   90.00
_cell.angle_beta   90.00
_cell.angle_gamma   90.00
#
_symmetry.space_group_name_H-M   'P 1'
#
loop_
_entity.id
_entity.type
_entity.pdbx_description
1 polymer ?
#
loop_
_entity_poly.entity_id
_entity_poly.type
_entity_poly.pdbx_seq_one_letter_code
_entity_poly.pdbx_strand_id
1 'polypeptide(L)'
;MDRKRYFPFPKPPHLVQKAISYIINGEPDKDCIVLDFFAGSGTTGHAVVNQNMMDGGHRKYILVQIPEITDEKSNARRAGYKTISEITIARNKAVKEKVQESFKGTIVMPEDQEQLDQLGFKVFTLGKSSFPRVNFAPDPEKTDEENLQLLQEYIQQKEQQLTIQFNAEELITEILIKQGFQLTYRLEPQPQFEANHVYLATDTTHKAYITVDGKLDDATVEYFLAHTDKKFICIERALDTTKKYNLKKAMDSKFFAF
;
A
#
# COMPACT_ATOMS: atom_id res chain seq x y z
N MET A 1 37.68 0.06 -0.34
CA MET A 1 36.59 -0.10 0.65
C MET A 1 36.33 -1.58 0.85
N ASP A 2 36.42 -2.03 2.09
CA ASP A 2 36.22 -3.41 2.50
C ASP A 2 34.80 -3.86 2.08
N ARG A 3 34.67 -4.81 1.15
CA ARG A 3 33.36 -5.28 0.65
C ARG A 3 32.71 -6.18 1.71
N LYS A 4 32.23 -5.56 2.80
CA LYS A 4 31.50 -6.27 3.86
C LYS A 4 30.23 -6.87 3.26
N ARG A 5 30.12 -8.19 3.33
CA ARG A 5 28.95 -8.94 2.86
C ARG A 5 27.88 -8.93 3.94
N TYR A 6 26.82 -8.15 3.73
CA TYR A 6 25.66 -8.05 4.63
C TYR A 6 24.58 -9.11 4.36
N PHE A 7 24.59 -9.73 3.19
CA PHE A 7 23.70 -10.85 2.85
C PHE A 7 24.53 -11.99 2.26
N PRO A 8 24.38 -13.25 2.72
CA PRO A 8 25.33 -14.32 2.44
C PRO A 8 25.33 -14.78 0.98
N PHE A 9 24.14 -14.89 0.35
CA PHE A 9 23.97 -15.44 -1.00
C PHE A 9 23.03 -14.59 -1.88
N PRO A 10 23.37 -13.31 -2.15
CA PRO A 10 22.54 -12.48 -3.00
C PRO A 10 22.67 -12.97 -4.46
N LYS A 11 21.55 -13.12 -5.17
CA LYS A 11 21.61 -13.35 -6.62
C LYS A 11 22.31 -12.15 -7.30
N PRO A 12 23.11 -12.36 -8.36
CA PRO A 12 23.71 -11.26 -9.12
C PRO A 12 22.64 -10.41 -9.84
N PRO A 13 22.63 -9.06 -9.70
CA PRO A 13 21.66 -8.19 -10.38
C PRO A 13 21.61 -8.38 -11.89
N HIS A 14 22.78 -8.45 -12.53
CA HIS A 14 22.88 -8.61 -13.98
C HIS A 14 22.21 -9.89 -14.49
N LEU A 15 22.25 -10.98 -13.71
CA LEU A 15 21.58 -12.22 -14.09
C LEU A 15 20.05 -12.04 -14.11
N VAL A 16 19.50 -11.40 -13.07
CA VAL A 16 18.06 -11.14 -12.98
C VAL A 16 17.62 -10.11 -14.02
N GLN A 17 18.42 -9.07 -14.24
CA GLN A 17 18.20 -8.07 -15.28
C GLN A 17 18.13 -8.71 -16.66
N LYS A 18 19.08 -9.61 -16.97
CA LYS A 18 19.10 -10.33 -18.25
C LYS A 18 17.84 -11.19 -18.43
N ALA A 19 17.39 -11.88 -17.38
CA ALA A 19 16.13 -12.63 -17.42
C ALA A 19 14.92 -11.72 -17.69
N ILE A 20 14.81 -10.59 -17.00
CA ILE A 20 13.77 -9.57 -17.22
C ILE A 20 13.80 -9.09 -18.68
N SER A 21 14.98 -8.77 -19.21
CA SER A 21 15.12 -8.29 -20.59
C SER A 21 14.65 -9.31 -21.62
N TYR A 22 14.94 -10.60 -21.43
CA TYR A 22 14.50 -11.63 -22.37
C TYR A 22 12.99 -11.86 -22.36
N ILE A 23 12.36 -11.77 -21.19
CA ILE A 23 10.92 -11.95 -21.06
C ILE A 23 10.18 -10.78 -21.72
N ILE A 24 10.70 -9.56 -21.59
CA ILE A 24 9.95 -8.34 -21.92
C ILE A 24 10.30 -7.79 -23.32
N ASN A 25 11.51 -8.01 -23.83
CA ASN A 25 11.91 -7.47 -25.14
C ASN A 25 11.15 -8.08 -26.34
N GLY A 26 10.34 -9.13 -26.11
CA GLY A 26 9.46 -9.72 -27.12
C GLY A 26 8.04 -9.16 -27.14
N GLU A 27 7.67 -8.33 -26.15
CA GLU A 27 6.30 -7.82 -25.99
C GLU A 27 6.13 -6.43 -26.62
N PRO A 28 4.95 -6.12 -27.21
CA PRO A 28 4.65 -4.80 -27.75
C PRO A 28 4.52 -3.74 -26.66
N ASP A 29 4.16 -4.14 -25.44
CA ASP A 29 4.19 -3.31 -24.23
C ASP A 29 5.29 -3.81 -23.29
N LYS A 30 6.25 -2.94 -22.99
CA LYS A 30 7.39 -3.26 -22.12
C LYS A 30 7.09 -2.98 -20.65
N ASP A 31 5.99 -2.28 -20.37
CA ASP A 31 5.64 -1.86 -19.02
C ASP A 31 4.88 -2.95 -18.31
N CYS A 32 5.45 -3.44 -17.22
CA CYS A 32 4.87 -4.52 -16.45
C CYS A 32 5.20 -4.38 -14.96
N ILE A 33 4.59 -5.24 -14.16
CA ILE A 33 4.89 -5.37 -12.73
C ILE A 33 5.69 -6.65 -12.52
N VAL A 34 6.92 -6.52 -12.04
CA VAL A 34 7.78 -7.65 -11.64
C VAL A 34 7.55 -7.95 -10.16
N LEU A 35 6.94 -9.10 -9.87
CA LEU A 35 6.68 -9.56 -8.50
C LEU A 35 7.75 -10.55 -8.04
N ASP A 36 8.35 -10.29 -6.88
CA ASP A 36 9.23 -11.23 -6.18
C ASP A 36 8.82 -11.31 -4.71
N PHE A 37 8.17 -12.42 -4.36
CA PHE A 37 7.70 -12.67 -2.99
C PHE A 37 8.71 -13.42 -2.11
N PHE A 38 9.94 -13.60 -2.61
CA PHE A 38 11.10 -14.09 -1.88
C PHE A 38 12.29 -13.15 -2.09
N ALA A 39 12.06 -11.85 -1.86
CA ALA A 39 12.97 -10.80 -2.29
C ALA A 39 14.40 -10.95 -1.75
N GLY A 40 14.57 -11.52 -0.55
CA GLY A 40 15.85 -11.74 0.11
C GLY A 40 16.64 -10.44 0.19
N SER A 41 17.79 -10.38 -0.47
CA SER A 41 18.58 -9.15 -0.50
C SER A 41 17.94 -7.99 -1.28
N GLY A 42 16.89 -8.22 -2.08
CA GLY A 42 16.29 -7.20 -2.95
C GLY A 42 16.97 -7.10 -4.32
N THR A 43 17.46 -8.22 -4.86
CA THR A 43 18.14 -8.24 -6.18
C THR A 43 17.17 -7.87 -7.30
N THR A 44 15.92 -8.29 -7.23
CA THR A 44 14.93 -8.05 -8.29
C THR A 44 14.60 -6.57 -8.47
N GLY A 45 14.39 -5.82 -7.39
CA GLY A 45 14.18 -4.37 -7.47
C GLY A 45 15.38 -3.63 -8.09
N HIS A 46 16.60 -4.00 -7.68
CA HIS A 46 17.84 -3.48 -8.31
C HIS A 46 17.87 -3.79 -9.82
N ALA A 47 17.57 -5.03 -10.22
CA ALA A 47 17.59 -5.44 -11.62
C ALA A 47 16.56 -4.67 -12.47
N VAL A 48 15.36 -4.41 -11.92
CA VAL A 48 14.32 -3.62 -12.59
C VAL A 48 14.78 -2.18 -12.81
N VAL A 49 15.33 -1.53 -11.77
CA VAL A 49 15.86 -0.16 -11.89
C VAL A 49 16.96 -0.11 -12.96
N ASN A 50 17.91 -1.05 -12.94
CA ASN A 50 18.97 -1.09 -13.96
C ASN A 50 18.41 -1.29 -15.37
N GLN A 51 17.36 -2.09 -15.53
CA GLN A 51 16.76 -2.32 -16.84
C GLN A 51 16.07 -1.07 -17.36
N ASN A 52 15.26 -0.40 -16.53
CA ASN A 52 14.60 0.85 -16.91
C ASN A 52 15.62 1.94 -17.28
N MET A 53 16.70 2.08 -16.51
CA MET A 53 17.79 3.00 -16.85
C MET A 53 18.52 2.64 -18.15
N MET A 54 18.52 1.37 -18.55
CA MET A 54 19.22 0.89 -19.74
C MET A 54 18.39 1.09 -21.02
N ASP A 55 17.07 0.89 -20.96
CA ASP A 55 16.20 0.89 -22.14
C ASP A 55 15.08 1.94 -22.11
N GLY A 56 15.05 2.80 -21.09
CA GLY A 56 14.06 3.86 -20.92
C GLY A 56 12.65 3.38 -20.56
N GLY A 57 12.47 2.13 -20.14
CA GLY A 57 11.15 1.58 -19.79
C GLY A 57 10.62 2.02 -18.41
N HIS A 58 9.37 1.66 -18.11
CA HIS A 58 8.63 2.12 -16.92
C HIS A 58 8.16 0.96 -16.05
N ARG A 59 8.95 -0.12 -16.02
CA ARG A 59 8.63 -1.34 -15.27
C ARG A 59 8.59 -1.06 -13.78
N LYS A 60 7.57 -1.60 -13.12
CA LYS A 60 7.39 -1.50 -11.68
C LYS A 60 7.79 -2.81 -11.02
N TYR A 61 8.05 -2.78 -9.72
CA TYR A 61 8.33 -3.99 -8.96
C TYR A 61 7.57 -4.03 -7.65
N ILE A 62 7.25 -5.24 -7.20
CA ILE A 62 6.70 -5.52 -5.86
C ILE A 62 7.62 -6.55 -5.22
N LEU A 63 8.21 -6.20 -4.08
CA LEU A 63 9.05 -7.09 -3.29
C LEU A 63 8.32 -7.44 -2.00
N VAL A 64 8.17 -8.73 -1.71
CA VAL A 64 7.71 -9.22 -0.41
C VAL A 64 8.85 -9.90 0.31
N GLN A 65 9.08 -9.50 1.56
CA GLN A 65 10.09 -10.08 2.43
C GLN A 65 9.55 -10.19 3.85
N ILE A 66 9.60 -11.40 4.40
CA ILE A 66 9.28 -11.66 5.80
C ILE A 66 10.35 -10.95 6.67
N PRO A 67 9.96 -10.31 7.80
CA PRO A 67 10.90 -9.67 8.72
C PRO A 67 11.67 -10.69 9.58
N GLU A 68 12.35 -11.64 8.93
CA GLU A 68 13.21 -12.62 9.58
C GLU A 68 14.39 -11.94 10.26
N ILE A 69 14.67 -12.31 11.51
CA ILE A 69 15.76 -11.74 12.31
C ILE A 69 17.11 -12.19 11.74
N THR A 70 18.04 -11.25 11.58
CA THR A 70 19.40 -11.56 11.14
C THR A 70 20.19 -12.25 12.25
N ASP A 71 21.08 -13.20 11.90
CA ASP A 71 22.04 -13.81 12.83
C ASP A 71 22.84 -12.74 13.59
N GLU A 72 22.96 -12.89 14.91
CA GLU A 72 23.58 -11.92 15.80
C GLU A 72 25.06 -11.65 15.50
N LYS A 73 25.78 -12.64 14.97
CA LYS A 73 27.20 -12.56 14.59
C LYS A 73 27.39 -12.06 13.16
N SER A 74 26.31 -11.93 12.39
CA SER A 74 26.37 -11.46 11.00
C SER A 74 26.93 -10.04 10.89
N ASN A 75 27.50 -9.71 9.72
CA ASN A 75 27.86 -8.33 9.41
C ASN A 75 26.60 -7.43 9.38
N ALA A 76 25.44 -7.98 9.02
CA ALA A 76 24.19 -7.24 8.94
C ALA A 76 23.77 -6.70 10.31
N ARG A 77 23.79 -7.58 11.32
CA ARG A 77 23.49 -7.21 12.71
C ARG A 77 24.46 -6.15 13.22
N ARG A 78 25.76 -6.33 12.97
CA ARG A 78 26.80 -5.35 13.34
C ARG A 78 26.64 -3.99 12.65
N ALA A 79 26.00 -3.94 11.50
CA ALA A 79 25.65 -2.71 10.80
C ALA A 79 24.27 -2.14 11.18
N GLY A 80 23.59 -2.73 12.16
CA GLY A 80 22.30 -2.25 12.67
C GLY A 80 21.08 -2.81 11.96
N TYR A 81 21.24 -3.66 10.94
CA TYR A 81 20.12 -4.34 10.29
C TYR A 81 19.64 -5.50 11.17
N LYS A 82 18.47 -5.35 11.79
CA LYS A 82 17.88 -6.34 12.70
C LYS A 82 17.19 -7.45 11.94
N THR A 83 16.62 -7.13 10.79
CA THR A 83 15.83 -8.06 9.97
C THR A 83 16.33 -8.10 8.53
N ILE A 84 16.02 -9.18 7.81
CA ILE A 84 16.35 -9.31 6.39
C ILE A 84 15.64 -8.24 5.55
N SER A 85 14.39 -7.89 5.88
CA SER A 85 13.64 -6.84 5.17
C SER A 85 14.32 -5.48 5.25
N GLU A 86 14.98 -5.14 6.35
CA GLU A 86 15.80 -3.92 6.46
C GLU A 86 16.98 -3.93 5.47
N ILE A 87 17.60 -5.09 5.24
CA ILE A 87 18.66 -5.25 4.22
C ILE A 87 18.07 -5.06 2.82
N THR A 88 16.89 -5.64 2.55
CA THR A 88 16.16 -5.48 1.28
C THR A 88 15.88 -4.01 0.99
N ILE A 89 15.36 -3.28 1.98
CA ILE A 89 15.03 -1.85 1.89
C ILE A 89 16.31 -1.04 1.67
N ALA A 90 17.34 -1.26 2.48
CA ALA A 90 18.60 -0.53 2.42
C ALA A 90 19.29 -0.70 1.07
N ARG A 91 19.28 -1.91 0.50
CA ARG A 91 19.84 -2.15 -0.84
C ARG A 91 19.09 -1.33 -1.90
N ASN A 92 17.77 -1.40 -1.95
CA ASN A 92 17.01 -0.71 -3.00
C ASN A 92 17.08 0.82 -2.83
N LYS A 93 17.18 1.31 -1.59
CA LYS A 93 17.47 2.72 -1.30
C LYS A 93 18.84 3.13 -1.83
N ALA A 94 19.88 2.32 -1.58
CA ALA A 94 21.22 2.58 -2.08
C ALA A 94 21.30 2.52 -3.62
N VAL A 95 20.51 1.67 -4.27
CA VAL A 95 20.40 1.64 -5.74
C VAL A 95 19.83 2.97 -6.24
N LYS A 96 18.71 3.44 -5.68
CA LYS A 96 18.13 4.76 -6.00
C LYS A 96 19.19 5.86 -5.84
N GLU A 97 19.83 5.93 -4.68
CA GLU A 97 20.82 6.97 -4.37
C GLU A 97 21.98 6.94 -5.37
N LYS A 98 22.48 5.74 -5.71
CA LYS A 98 23.55 5.57 -6.69
C LYS A 98 23.15 6.04 -8.09
N VAL A 99 21.92 5.77 -8.53
CA VAL A 99 21.43 6.29 -9.81
C VAL A 99 21.33 7.81 -9.75
N GLN A 100 20.74 8.38 -8.69
CA GLN A 100 20.66 9.84 -8.54
C GLN A 100 22.05 10.50 -8.52
N GLU A 101 23.04 9.86 -7.90
CA GLU A 101 24.43 10.34 -7.88
C GLU A 101 25.10 10.29 -9.25
N SER A 102 24.78 9.32 -10.12
CA SER A 102 25.38 9.28 -11.46
C SER A 102 24.93 10.43 -12.36
N PHE A 103 23.84 11.12 -12.02
CA PHE A 103 23.36 12.31 -12.73
C PHE A 103 23.81 13.63 -12.09
N LYS A 104 24.50 13.60 -10.94
CA LYS A 104 25.00 14.84 -10.32
C LYS A 104 26.13 15.42 -11.17
N GLY A 105 25.92 16.64 -11.68
CA GLY A 105 26.91 17.36 -12.48
C GLY A 105 26.90 16.99 -13.97
N THR A 106 25.92 16.19 -14.43
CA THR A 106 25.65 15.97 -15.85
C THR A 106 24.50 16.87 -16.31
N ILE A 107 24.41 17.12 -17.62
CA ILE A 107 23.21 17.76 -18.18
C ILE A 107 22.12 16.70 -18.21
N VAL A 108 21.01 16.95 -17.51
CA VAL A 108 19.87 16.04 -17.41
C VAL A 108 18.90 16.35 -18.56
N MET A 109 18.69 15.40 -19.46
CA MET A 109 17.70 15.53 -20.53
C MET A 109 16.28 15.22 -20.01
N PRO A 110 15.21 15.61 -20.72
CA PRO A 110 13.83 15.30 -20.30
C PRO A 110 13.59 13.80 -20.05
N GLU A 111 14.15 12.93 -20.88
CA GLU A 111 14.10 11.47 -20.72
C GLU A 111 14.82 10.98 -19.46
N ASP A 112 15.94 11.60 -19.09
CA ASP A 112 16.66 11.30 -17.85
C ASP A 112 15.84 11.71 -16.63
N GLN A 113 15.20 12.89 -16.71
CA GLN A 113 14.35 13.40 -15.65
C GLN A 113 13.14 12.48 -15.41
N GLU A 114 12.53 11.98 -16.49
CA GLU A 114 11.43 11.01 -16.40
C GLU A 114 11.87 9.71 -15.70
N GLN A 115 13.06 9.21 -15.99
CA GLN A 115 13.60 8.02 -15.30
C GLN A 115 13.90 8.31 -13.82
N LEU A 116 14.45 9.49 -13.51
CA LEU A 116 14.71 9.93 -12.13
C LEU A 116 13.42 10.08 -11.31
N ASP A 117 12.33 10.57 -11.91
CA ASP A 117 11.03 10.77 -11.26
C ASP A 117 10.35 9.44 -10.90
N GLN A 118 10.67 8.37 -11.63
CA GLN A 118 10.19 7.02 -11.35
C GLN A 118 10.97 6.33 -10.23
N LEU A 119 12.14 6.85 -9.83
CA LEU A 119 12.97 6.23 -8.80
C LEU A 119 12.36 6.37 -7.40
N GLY A 120 11.91 5.25 -6.88
CA GLY A 120 11.45 5.18 -5.50
C GLY A 120 10.63 3.93 -5.26
N PHE A 121 10.22 3.79 -4.01
CA PHE A 121 9.31 2.74 -3.60
C PHE A 121 8.63 3.17 -2.30
N LYS A 122 7.43 2.63 -2.08
CA LYS A 122 6.76 2.69 -0.78
C LYS A 122 7.07 1.40 -0.02
N VAL A 123 7.13 1.49 1.30
CA VAL A 123 7.29 0.33 2.19
C VAL A 123 5.99 0.15 2.93
N PHE A 124 5.45 -1.07 2.89
CA PHE A 124 4.25 -1.46 3.62
C PHE A 124 4.59 -2.59 4.58
N THR A 125 3.90 -2.62 5.71
CA THR A 125 3.94 -3.72 6.69
C THR A 125 2.55 -4.31 6.84
N LEU A 126 2.47 -5.59 7.20
CA LEU A 126 1.20 -6.23 7.51
C LEU A 126 0.79 -5.87 8.94
N GLY A 127 -0.32 -5.15 9.06
CA GLY A 127 -1.00 -4.86 10.33
C GLY A 127 -2.17 -5.79 10.59
N LYS A 128 -2.75 -5.71 11.79
CA LYS A 128 -4.09 -6.25 12.04
C LYS A 128 -5.10 -5.39 11.26
N SER A 129 -6.11 -6.03 10.68
CA SER A 129 -7.18 -5.33 9.96
C SER A 129 -7.92 -4.38 10.90
N SER A 130 -8.22 -3.18 10.39
CA SER A 130 -9.06 -2.21 11.08
C SER A 130 -10.52 -2.66 11.13
N PHE A 131 -10.92 -3.57 10.24
CA PHE A 131 -12.27 -4.11 10.19
C PHE A 131 -12.40 -5.37 11.05
N PRO A 132 -13.35 -5.41 11.99
CA PRO A 132 -13.60 -6.60 12.79
C PRO A 132 -14.06 -7.74 11.87
N ARG A 133 -13.27 -8.81 11.76
CA ARG A 133 -13.74 -10.06 11.15
C ARG A 133 -14.84 -10.66 12.03
N VAL A 134 -16.00 -10.96 11.44
CA VAL A 134 -17.16 -11.62 12.08
C VAL A 134 -17.14 -13.10 11.72
N ASN A 135 -16.28 -13.86 12.40
CA ASN A 135 -16.05 -15.28 12.15
C ASN A 135 -16.36 -16.11 13.40
N PHE A 136 -17.33 -15.69 14.22
CA PHE A 136 -17.74 -16.50 15.35
C PHE A 136 -18.34 -17.82 14.85
N ALA A 137 -17.85 -18.93 15.38
CA ALA A 137 -18.38 -20.26 15.16
C ALA A 137 -18.61 -20.91 16.53
N PRO A 138 -19.82 -21.44 16.80
CA PRO A 138 -20.06 -22.21 18.01
C PRO A 138 -19.11 -23.41 18.08
N ASP A 139 -18.65 -23.73 19.29
CA ASP A 139 -17.84 -24.92 19.55
C ASP A 139 -18.79 -26.11 19.75
N PRO A 140 -18.76 -27.15 18.88
CA PRO A 140 -19.65 -28.29 18.97
C PRO A 140 -19.42 -29.16 20.21
N GLU A 141 -18.26 -29.01 20.88
CA GLU A 141 -17.95 -29.74 22.12
C GLU A 141 -18.44 -29.01 23.39
N LYS A 142 -19.05 -27.82 23.24
CA LYS A 142 -19.56 -27.01 24.37
C LYS A 142 -21.07 -27.00 24.43
N THR A 143 -21.60 -26.76 25.62
CA THR A 143 -23.04 -26.56 25.83
C THR A 143 -23.53 -25.25 25.19
N ASP A 144 -24.83 -25.15 24.96
CA ASP A 144 -25.45 -23.95 24.40
C ASP A 144 -25.22 -22.71 25.29
N GLU A 145 -25.28 -22.88 26.61
CA GLU A 145 -25.04 -21.82 27.60
C GLU A 145 -23.59 -21.29 27.52
N GLU A 146 -22.61 -22.18 27.35
CA GLU A 146 -21.22 -21.81 27.17
C GLU A 146 -20.98 -21.13 25.82
N ASN A 147 -21.62 -21.60 24.74
CA ASN A 147 -21.54 -20.97 23.43
C ASN A 147 -22.18 -19.57 23.42
N LEU A 148 -23.28 -19.37 24.15
CA LEU A 148 -23.90 -18.06 24.37
C LEU A 148 -22.95 -17.09 25.10
N GLN A 149 -22.27 -17.57 26.14
CA GLN A 149 -21.29 -16.78 26.88
C GLN A 149 -20.11 -16.36 25.97
N LEU A 150 -19.57 -17.29 25.17
CA LEU A 150 -18.50 -16.99 24.20
C LEU A 150 -18.94 -15.97 23.15
N LEU A 151 -20.19 -16.05 22.70
CA LEU A 151 -20.75 -15.08 21.76
C LEU A 151 -20.84 -13.68 22.39
N GLN A 152 -21.30 -13.58 23.65
CA GLN A 152 -21.38 -12.30 24.36
C GLN A 152 -19.99 -11.67 24.54
N GLU A 153 -19.00 -12.45 24.98
CA GLU A 153 -17.61 -12.00 25.10
C GLU A 153 -17.02 -11.57 23.76
N TYR A 154 -17.31 -12.34 22.70
CA TYR A 154 -16.90 -12.01 21.34
C TYR A 154 -17.49 -10.67 20.88
N ILE A 155 -18.80 -10.46 21.08
CA ILE A 155 -19.47 -9.19 20.74
C ILE A 155 -18.83 -8.03 21.51
N GLN A 156 -18.64 -8.17 22.82
CA GLN A 156 -18.03 -7.13 23.64
C GLN A 156 -16.61 -6.76 23.18
N GLN A 157 -15.78 -7.75 22.82
CA GLN A 157 -14.46 -7.49 22.25
C GLN A 157 -14.53 -6.76 20.90
N LYS A 158 -15.50 -7.11 20.05
CA LYS A 158 -15.69 -6.42 18.75
C LYS A 158 -16.18 -4.99 18.93
N GLU A 159 -17.09 -4.74 19.85
CA GLU A 159 -17.57 -3.40 20.20
C GLU A 159 -16.44 -2.52 20.76
N GLN A 160 -15.56 -3.07 21.59
CA GLN A 160 -14.35 -2.37 22.03
C GLN A 160 -13.41 -2.04 20.87
N GLN A 161 -13.22 -2.96 19.92
CA GLN A 161 -12.41 -2.72 18.73
C GLN A 161 -12.97 -1.59 17.85
N LEU A 162 -14.29 -1.40 17.81
CA LEU A 162 -14.96 -0.31 17.09
C LEU A 162 -14.76 1.07 17.76
N THR A 163 -14.37 1.09 19.03
CA THR A 163 -14.16 2.30 19.85
C THR A 163 -12.72 2.82 19.78
N ILE A 164 -11.78 2.00 19.29
CA ILE A 164 -10.38 2.41 19.12
C ILE A 164 -10.31 3.46 18.01
N GLN A 165 -9.64 4.59 18.29
CA GLN A 165 -9.34 5.61 17.30
C GLN A 165 -8.49 4.98 16.21
N PHE A 166 -9.09 4.73 15.03
CA PHE A 166 -8.37 4.18 13.90
C PHE A 166 -7.31 5.18 13.44
N ASN A 167 -6.13 4.68 13.09
CA ASN A 167 -5.21 5.45 12.29
C ASN A 167 -5.86 5.70 10.92
N ALA A 168 -6.18 6.96 10.63
CA ALA A 168 -6.88 7.36 9.42
C ALA A 168 -6.14 6.91 8.15
N GLU A 169 -4.81 6.97 8.15
CA GLU A 169 -3.99 6.59 6.98
C GLU A 169 -4.01 5.08 6.74
N GLU A 170 -3.93 4.28 7.81
CA GLU A 170 -4.01 2.81 7.72
C GLU A 170 -5.39 2.37 7.25
N LEU A 171 -6.44 2.99 7.78
CA LEU A 171 -7.82 2.70 7.40
C LEU A 171 -8.10 3.09 5.94
N ILE A 172 -7.68 4.28 5.52
CA ILE A 172 -7.77 4.71 4.11
C ILE A 172 -7.04 3.71 3.21
N THR A 173 -5.81 3.32 3.58
CA THR A 173 -5.04 2.34 2.80
C THR A 173 -5.78 1.02 2.66
N GLU A 174 -6.30 0.46 3.75
CA GLU A 174 -7.04 -0.80 3.73
C GLU A 174 -8.32 -0.71 2.89
N ILE A 175 -9.09 0.37 3.02
CA ILE A 175 -10.31 0.63 2.26
C ILE A 175 -10.02 0.73 0.76
N LEU A 176 -9.02 1.53 0.38
CA LEU A 176 -8.69 1.75 -1.04
C LEU A 176 -8.25 0.45 -1.71
N ILE A 177 -7.40 -0.34 -1.06
CA ILE A 177 -6.97 -1.64 -1.58
C ILE A 177 -8.18 -2.59 -1.75
N LYS A 178 -9.10 -2.63 -0.77
CA LYS A 178 -10.34 -3.43 -0.88
C LYS A 178 -11.25 -2.97 -2.02
N GLN A 179 -11.21 -1.69 -2.37
CA GLN A 179 -11.92 -1.10 -3.52
C GLN A 179 -11.16 -1.26 -4.84
N GLY A 180 -10.05 -1.99 -4.86
CA GLY A 180 -9.28 -2.28 -6.07
C GLY A 180 -8.23 -1.23 -6.44
N PHE A 181 -7.98 -0.22 -5.59
CA PHE A 181 -6.91 0.72 -5.84
C PHE A 181 -5.54 0.04 -5.76
N GLN A 182 -4.63 0.48 -6.63
CA GLN A 182 -3.22 0.09 -6.62
C GLN A 182 -2.47 0.77 -5.46
N LEU A 183 -1.43 0.11 -4.93
CA LEU A 183 -0.57 0.64 -3.86
C LEU A 183 0.13 1.98 -4.21
N THR A 184 0.18 2.31 -5.50
CA THR A 184 0.72 3.55 -6.07
C THR A 184 -0.26 4.72 -6.00
N TYR A 185 -1.46 4.54 -5.42
CA TYR A 185 -2.44 5.61 -5.28
C TYR A 185 -1.84 6.87 -4.63
N ARG A 186 -2.42 8.02 -4.97
CA ARG A 186 -2.15 9.34 -4.38
C ARG A 186 -3.39 9.83 -3.67
N LEU A 187 -3.17 10.56 -2.58
CA LEU A 187 -4.22 11.24 -1.82
C LEU A 187 -3.99 12.74 -1.95
N GLU A 188 -5.01 13.45 -2.44
CA GLU A 188 -5.00 14.90 -2.50
C GLU A 188 -6.05 15.44 -1.52
N PRO A 189 -5.66 16.17 -0.46
CA PRO A 189 -6.64 16.78 0.43
C PRO A 189 -7.54 17.73 -0.35
N GLN A 190 -8.79 17.85 0.08
CA GLN A 190 -9.82 18.65 -0.58
C GLN A 190 -10.25 19.80 0.35
N PRO A 191 -9.57 20.97 0.29
CA PRO A 191 -9.78 22.07 1.24
C PRO A 191 -11.20 22.68 1.19
N GLN A 192 -11.97 22.41 0.13
CA GLN A 192 -13.35 22.86 0.03
C GLN A 192 -14.30 22.23 1.07
N PHE A 193 -13.87 21.16 1.74
CA PHE A 193 -14.61 20.54 2.84
C PHE A 193 -14.01 20.98 4.17
N GLU A 194 -14.51 22.08 4.73
CA GLU A 194 -13.97 22.65 5.99
C GLU A 194 -14.33 21.81 7.22
N ALA A 195 -15.50 21.16 7.19
CA ALA A 195 -16.03 20.38 8.32
C ALA A 195 -15.58 18.90 8.31
N ASN A 196 -15.00 18.43 7.21
CA ASN A 196 -14.58 17.03 7.06
C ASN A 196 -13.24 16.89 6.33
N HIS A 197 -12.41 15.95 6.78
CA HIS A 197 -11.18 15.57 6.09
C HIS A 197 -11.53 14.67 4.91
N VAL A 198 -11.69 15.28 3.74
CA VAL A 198 -11.94 14.59 2.48
C VAL A 198 -10.67 14.58 1.64
N TYR A 199 -10.35 13.40 1.10
CA TYR A 199 -9.27 13.20 0.15
C TYR A 199 -9.81 12.76 -1.20
N LEU A 200 -9.17 13.21 -2.27
CA LEU A 200 -9.34 12.64 -3.60
C LEU A 200 -8.25 11.57 -3.79
N ALA A 201 -8.67 10.31 -3.74
CA ALA A 201 -7.82 9.17 -4.03
C ALA A 201 -7.78 8.93 -5.54
N THR A 202 -6.58 8.87 -6.12
CA THR A 202 -6.38 8.62 -7.55
C THR A 202 -5.25 7.61 -7.76
N ASP A 203 -5.50 6.60 -8.61
CA ASP A 203 -4.46 5.76 -9.21
C ASP A 203 -4.62 5.75 -10.75
N THR A 204 -3.96 4.82 -11.45
CA THR A 204 -4.03 4.73 -12.91
C THR A 204 -5.41 4.38 -13.47
N THR A 205 -6.28 3.76 -12.68
CA THR A 205 -7.57 3.17 -13.12
C THR A 205 -8.77 3.67 -12.32
N HIS A 206 -8.55 4.21 -11.12
CA HIS A 206 -9.56 4.54 -10.14
C HIS A 206 -9.41 5.98 -9.65
N LYS A 207 -10.56 6.61 -9.42
CA LYS A 207 -10.67 7.94 -8.81
C LYS A 207 -11.89 7.99 -7.90
N ALA A 208 -11.70 8.34 -6.64
CA ALA A 208 -12.78 8.42 -5.66
C ALA A 208 -12.48 9.46 -4.57
N TYR A 209 -13.52 10.10 -4.06
CA TYR A 209 -13.43 10.82 -2.81
C TYR A 209 -13.51 9.82 -1.65
N ILE A 210 -12.71 10.04 -0.61
CA ILE A 210 -12.72 9.23 0.61
C ILE A 210 -12.62 10.11 1.84
N THR A 211 -13.42 9.79 2.87
CA THR A 211 -13.28 10.34 4.22
C THR A 211 -13.43 9.23 5.25
N VAL A 212 -12.67 9.34 6.34
CA VAL A 212 -12.70 8.40 7.47
C VAL A 212 -13.07 9.10 8.78
N ASP A 213 -13.66 10.29 8.68
CA ASP A 213 -14.17 11.01 9.84
C ASP A 213 -15.30 10.23 10.52
N GLY A 214 -15.39 10.34 11.85
CA GLY A 214 -16.42 9.66 12.64
C GLY A 214 -17.82 10.24 12.48
N LYS A 215 -17.97 11.40 11.83
CA LYS A 215 -19.24 12.07 11.55
C LYS A 215 -19.14 12.83 10.24
N LEU A 216 -20.13 12.67 9.36
CA LEU A 216 -20.22 13.42 8.11
C LEU A 216 -21.11 14.65 8.30
N ASP A 217 -20.57 15.83 8.03
CA ASP A 217 -21.28 17.10 8.14
C ASP A 217 -22.32 17.28 7.02
N ASP A 218 -23.38 18.03 7.30
CA ASP A 218 -24.49 18.22 6.36
C ASP A 218 -24.03 18.95 5.08
N ALA A 219 -23.10 19.91 5.19
CA ALA A 219 -22.55 20.61 4.03
C ALA A 219 -21.79 19.64 3.09
N THR A 220 -21.06 18.68 3.66
CA THR A 220 -20.37 17.64 2.89
C THR A 220 -21.35 16.71 2.20
N VAL A 221 -22.45 16.33 2.88
CA VAL A 221 -23.51 15.50 2.29
C VAL A 221 -24.17 16.22 1.12
N GLU A 222 -24.56 17.48 1.31
CA GLU A 222 -25.20 18.30 0.27
C GLU A 222 -24.32 18.41 -0.98
N TYR A 223 -23.01 18.59 -0.81
CA TYR A 223 -22.07 18.60 -1.93
C TYR A 223 -22.14 17.30 -2.75
N PHE A 224 -22.10 16.13 -2.11
CA PHE A 224 -22.11 14.83 -2.81
C PHE A 224 -23.48 14.46 -3.37
N LEU A 225 -24.57 15.01 -2.83
CA LEU A 225 -25.90 14.93 -3.44
C LEU A 225 -25.98 15.75 -4.73
N ALA A 226 -25.31 16.90 -4.78
CA ALA A 226 -25.25 17.75 -5.98
C ALA A 226 -24.21 17.26 -7.02
N HIS A 227 -23.14 16.58 -6.60
CA HIS A 227 -22.02 16.15 -7.44
C HIS A 227 -21.86 14.63 -7.43
N THR A 228 -22.67 13.94 -8.23
CA THR A 228 -22.74 12.47 -8.29
C THR A 228 -21.87 11.87 -9.40
N ASP A 229 -20.96 12.66 -9.99
CA ASP A 229 -20.12 12.24 -11.11
C ASP A 229 -19.02 11.26 -10.66
N LYS A 230 -18.45 11.47 -9.47
CA LYS A 230 -17.36 10.66 -8.91
C LYS A 230 -17.82 9.72 -7.81
N LYS A 231 -17.03 8.68 -7.57
CA LYS A 231 -17.25 7.76 -6.45
C LYS A 231 -16.99 8.47 -5.13
N PHE A 232 -17.77 8.15 -4.11
CA PHE A 232 -17.59 8.62 -2.74
C PHE A 232 -17.58 7.44 -1.78
N ILE A 233 -16.55 7.42 -0.93
CA ILE A 233 -16.29 6.39 0.06
C ILE A 233 -16.27 7.05 1.45
N CYS A 234 -17.02 6.50 2.39
CA CYS A 234 -16.99 6.95 3.79
C CYS A 234 -17.17 5.79 4.75
N ILE A 235 -16.94 6.01 6.05
CA ILE A 235 -17.26 5.03 7.08
C ILE A 235 -18.77 5.07 7.34
N GLU A 236 -19.41 3.91 7.42
CA GLU A 236 -20.83 3.76 7.68
C GLU A 236 -21.27 4.42 8.99
N ARG A 237 -20.45 4.32 10.04
CA ARG A 237 -20.73 4.95 11.35
C ARG A 237 -20.79 6.48 11.32
N ALA A 238 -20.27 7.10 10.26
CA ALA A 238 -20.30 8.56 10.09
C ALA A 238 -21.68 9.08 9.66
N LEU A 239 -22.59 8.17 9.28
CA LEU A 239 -23.88 8.48 8.68
C LEU A 239 -25.02 8.10 9.63
N ASP A 240 -26.03 8.95 9.69
CA ASP A 240 -27.35 8.55 10.16
C ASP A 240 -28.16 7.87 9.03
N THR A 241 -29.29 7.27 9.39
CA THR A 241 -30.19 6.56 8.47
C THR A 241 -30.63 7.43 7.29
N THR A 242 -30.88 8.72 7.53
CA THR A 242 -31.35 9.66 6.52
C THR A 242 -30.24 9.99 5.51
N LYS A 243 -29.04 10.31 6.01
CA LYS A 243 -27.85 10.59 5.18
C LYS A 243 -27.49 9.39 4.32
N LYS A 244 -27.45 8.19 4.91
CA LYS A 244 -27.14 6.95 4.20
C LYS A 244 -28.14 6.69 3.06
N TYR A 245 -29.44 6.82 3.34
CA TYR A 245 -30.48 6.64 2.34
C TYR A 245 -30.35 7.65 1.19
N ASN A 246 -30.20 8.94 1.51
CA ASN A 246 -30.13 10.00 0.51
C ASN A 246 -28.91 9.85 -0.41
N LEU A 247 -27.72 9.62 0.16
CA LEU A 247 -26.50 9.40 -0.62
C LEU A 247 -26.61 8.14 -1.48
N LYS A 248 -27.14 7.04 -0.94
CA LYS A 248 -27.31 5.81 -1.71
C LYS A 248 -28.28 5.99 -2.87
N LYS A 249 -29.38 6.71 -2.66
CA LYS A 249 -30.37 7.01 -3.72
C LYS A 249 -29.80 7.92 -4.81
N ALA A 250 -29.00 8.92 -4.44
CA ALA A 250 -28.46 9.89 -5.39
C ALA A 250 -27.27 9.35 -6.21
N MET A 251 -26.40 8.57 -5.58
CA MET A 251 -25.13 8.12 -6.17
C MET A 251 -25.14 6.64 -6.60
N ASP A 252 -26.15 5.86 -6.18
CA ASP A 252 -26.33 4.45 -6.53
C ASP A 252 -25.06 3.59 -6.33
N SER A 253 -24.47 3.11 -7.42
CA SER A 253 -23.26 2.27 -7.44
C SER A 253 -21.96 3.04 -7.19
N LYS A 254 -22.01 4.38 -7.13
CA LYS A 254 -20.84 5.24 -6.87
C LYS A 254 -20.65 5.56 -5.40
N PHE A 255 -21.59 5.20 -4.53
CA PHE A 255 -21.50 5.41 -3.10
C PHE A 255 -21.21 4.12 -2.34
N PHE A 256 -20.16 4.18 -1.52
CA PHE A 256 -19.71 3.09 -0.67
C PHE A 256 -19.57 3.56 0.77
N ALA A 257 -20.27 2.90 1.68
CA ALA A 257 -20.13 3.06 3.11
C ALA A 257 -19.49 1.78 3.67
N PHE A 258 -18.42 1.92 4.45
CA PHE A 258 -17.60 0.83 5.00
C PHE A 258 -17.76 0.63 6.50
#